data_AF-A0A5B8SRQ2-F1
#
_entry.id   AF-A0A5B8SRQ2-F1
#
_cell.length_a   1.000
_cell.length_b   1.000
_cell.length_c   1.000
_cell.angle_alpha   90.00
_cell.angle_beta   90.00
_cell.angle_gamma   90.00
#
_symmetry.space_group_name_H-M   'P 1'
#
loop_
_entity.id
_entity.type
_entity.pdbx_description
1 polymer ?
#
loop_
_entity_poly.entity_id
_entity_poly.type
_entity_poly.pdbx_seq_one_letter_code
_entity_poly.pdbx_strand_id
1 'polypeptide(L)'
;MKDLSIRLAELAAQRESKDEGFAQRLESLNRLVEVAQNHSGQSHHCRRILLAVYNSDEWPLDLTRLRCLDADLQRAALGVIEWAVYTSRELHEYLPEGDAIMKRFWAIERE
;
A
#
# COMPACT_ATOMS: atom_id res chain seq x y z
N MET A 1 22.49 22.30 -3.41
CA MET A 1 22.21 20.87 -3.69
C MET A 1 20.91 20.38 -3.05
N LYS A 2 20.66 20.55 -1.74
CA LYS A 2 19.37 20.16 -1.09
C LYS A 2 18.12 20.77 -1.76
N ASP A 3 18.18 22.05 -2.13
CA ASP A 3 17.04 22.78 -2.73
C ASP A 3 16.59 22.23 -4.10
N LEU A 4 17.52 21.74 -4.93
CA LEU A 4 17.20 21.18 -6.25
C LEU A 4 16.56 19.79 -6.13
N SER A 5 16.99 18.98 -5.16
CA SER A 5 16.45 17.64 -4.90
C SER A 5 14.99 17.70 -4.44
N ILE A 6 14.64 18.67 -3.62
CA ILE A 6 13.26 18.86 -3.13
C ILE A 6 12.34 19.23 -4.30
N ARG A 7 12.75 20.19 -5.14
CA ARG A 7 11.96 20.60 -6.31
C ARG A 7 11.73 19.48 -7.32
N LEU A 8 12.70 18.58 -7.51
CA LEU A 8 12.55 17.42 -8.39
C LEU A 8 11.55 16.40 -7.84
N ALA A 9 11.57 16.14 -6.53
CA ALA A 9 10.59 15.27 -5.87
C ALA A 9 9.18 15.86 -5.95
N GLU A 10 9.03 17.17 -5.73
CA GLU A 10 7.75 17.89 -5.86
C GLU A 10 7.20 17.79 -7.30
N LEU A 11 8.05 17.99 -8.31
CA LEU A 11 7.67 17.84 -9.72
C LEU A 11 7.27 16.40 -10.07
N ALA A 12 7.97 15.40 -9.53
CA ALA A 12 7.64 13.99 -9.73
C ALA A 12 6.27 13.65 -9.12
N ALA A 13 6.02 14.07 -7.87
CA ALA A 13 4.73 13.87 -7.19
C ALA A 13 3.59 14.57 -7.94
N GLN A 14 3.82 15.78 -8.46
CA GLN A 14 2.83 16.51 -9.24
C GLN A 14 2.52 15.83 -10.57
N ARG A 15 3.52 15.23 -11.23
CA ARG A 15 3.31 14.43 -12.45
C ARG A 15 2.56 13.14 -12.15
N GLU A 16 2.90 12.46 -11.06
CA GLU A 16 2.24 11.24 -10.62
C GLU A 16 0.76 11.49 -10.29
N SER A 17 0.43 12.62 -9.64
CA SER A 17 -0.97 13.01 -9.38
C SER A 17 -1.79 13.29 -10.66
N LYS A 18 -1.12 13.61 -11.77
CA LYS A 18 -1.75 13.86 -13.08
C LYS A 18 -1.78 12.63 -13.98
N ASP A 19 -1.22 11.51 -13.52
CA ASP A 19 -1.19 10.26 -14.26
C ASP A 19 -2.60 9.66 -14.39
N GLU A 20 -2.93 9.21 -15.60
CA GLU A 20 -4.19 8.53 -15.93
C GLU A 20 -4.17 7.14 -15.29
N GLY A 21 -4.52 7.09 -14.00
CA GLY A 21 -4.50 5.85 -13.21
C GLY A 21 -4.20 6.10 -11.73
N PHE A 22 -3.67 7.27 -11.37
CA PHE A 22 -3.37 7.60 -9.98
C PHE A 22 -4.58 7.45 -9.06
N ALA A 23 -5.73 7.98 -9.48
CA ALA A 23 -6.98 7.87 -8.72
C ALA A 23 -7.38 6.40 -8.47
N GLN A 24 -7.26 5.53 -9.48
CA GLN A 24 -7.62 4.12 -9.37
C GLN A 24 -6.66 3.34 -8.46
N ARG A 25 -5.36 3.66 -8.50
CA ARG A 25 -4.34 3.05 -7.63
C ARG A 25 -4.50 3.50 -6.19
N LEU A 26 -4.78 4.79 -5.99
CA LEU A 26 -5.10 5.34 -4.67
C LEU A 26 -6.39 4.73 -4.09
N GLU A 27 -7.41 4.51 -4.92
CA GLU A 27 -8.62 3.80 -4.51
C GLU A 27 -8.31 2.36 -4.11
N SER A 28 -7.49 1.64 -4.87
CA SER A 28 -7.06 0.27 -4.54
C SER A 28 -6.35 0.22 -3.19
N LEU A 29 -5.44 1.15 -2.93
CA LEU A 29 -4.73 1.25 -1.65
C LEU A 29 -5.70 1.52 -0.49
N ASN A 30 -6.59 2.51 -0.65
CA ASN A 30 -7.58 2.85 0.37
C ASN A 30 -8.52 1.67 0.66
N ARG A 31 -8.94 0.93 -0.38
CA ARG A 31 -9.82 -0.22 -0.24
C ARG A 31 -9.19 -1.33 0.61
N LEU A 32 -7.91 -1.64 0.37
CA LEU A 32 -7.19 -2.62 1.19
C LEU A 32 -7.08 -2.17 2.64
N VAL A 33 -6.78 -0.88 2.88
CA VAL A 33 -6.67 -0.30 4.23
C VAL A 33 -8.01 -0.34 4.96
N GLU A 34 -9.11 -0.02 4.28
CA GLU A 34 -10.47 -0.09 4.82
C GLU A 34 -10.79 -1.52 5.30
N VAL A 35 -10.56 -2.53 4.46
CA VAL A 35 -10.82 -3.93 4.85
C VAL A 35 -9.88 -4.40 5.95
N ALA A 36 -8.61 -4.00 5.90
CA ALA A 36 -7.58 -4.35 6.88
C ALA A 36 -7.87 -3.82 8.31
N GLN A 37 -8.67 -2.77 8.45
CA GLN A 37 -9.09 -2.24 9.76
C GLN A 37 -10.09 -3.14 10.50
N ASN A 38 -10.74 -4.09 9.81
CA ASN A 38 -11.72 -4.99 10.40
C ASN A 38 -11.09 -6.28 10.95
N HIS A 39 -11.92 -7.21 11.42
CA HIS A 39 -11.49 -8.45 12.10
C HIS A 39 -11.88 -9.72 11.34
N SER A 40 -11.99 -9.69 10.01
CA SER A 40 -12.30 -10.87 9.20
C SER A 40 -11.04 -11.60 8.70
N GLY A 41 -11.21 -12.80 8.13
CA GLY A 41 -10.13 -13.48 7.42
C GLY A 41 -9.58 -12.66 6.25
N GLN A 42 -10.44 -11.92 5.54
CA GLN A 42 -10.02 -10.99 4.49
C GLN A 42 -9.20 -9.83 5.07
N SER A 43 -9.59 -9.29 6.23
CA SER A 43 -8.82 -8.24 6.92
C SER A 43 -7.39 -8.69 7.25
N HIS A 44 -7.23 -9.92 7.73
CA HIS A 44 -5.94 -10.53 7.97
C HIS A 44 -5.09 -10.63 6.69
N HIS A 45 -5.68 -11.12 5.60
CA HIS A 45 -4.97 -11.18 4.31
C HIS A 45 -4.57 -9.78 3.79
N CYS A 46 -5.47 -8.79 3.88
CA CYS A 46 -5.17 -7.41 3.48
C CYS A 46 -4.04 -6.80 4.33
N ARG A 47 -4.04 -6.97 5.66
CA ARG A 47 -2.95 -6.50 6.52
C ARG A 47 -1.61 -7.09 6.11
N ARG A 48 -1.56 -8.40 5.87
CA ARG A 48 -0.31 -9.09 5.47
C ARG A 48 0.22 -8.64 4.12
N ILE A 49 -0.66 -8.31 3.17
CA ILE A 49 -0.24 -7.77 1.87
C ILE A 49 0.27 -6.33 2.02
N LEU A 50 -0.45 -5.49 2.76
CA LEU A 50 -0.02 -4.10 3.02
C LEU A 50 1.33 -4.06 3.75
N LEU A 51 1.52 -4.92 4.75
CA LEU A 51 2.78 -5.04 5.49
C LEU A 51 3.92 -5.55 4.59
N ALA A 52 3.64 -6.46 3.65
CA ALA A 52 4.65 -6.93 2.72
C ALA A 52 5.16 -5.85 1.76
N VAL A 53 4.28 -4.93 1.38
CA VAL A 53 4.67 -3.75 0.58
C VAL A 53 5.38 -2.70 1.45
N TYR A 54 5.00 -2.57 2.73
CA TYR A 54 5.62 -1.63 3.67
C TYR A 54 7.02 -2.09 4.14
N ASN A 55 7.21 -3.39 4.38
CA ASN A 55 8.47 -3.97 4.84
C ASN A 55 8.52 -5.47 4.51
N SER A 56 9.07 -5.80 3.34
CA SER A 56 9.13 -7.18 2.84
C SER A 56 10.09 -8.08 3.61
N ASP A 57 11.09 -7.50 4.28
CA ASP A 57 12.10 -8.26 5.03
C ASP A 57 11.49 -8.94 6.25
N GLU A 58 10.63 -8.24 6.99
CA GLU A 58 9.87 -8.84 8.10
C GLU A 58 8.63 -9.57 7.60
N TRP A 59 7.93 -9.01 6.61
CA TRP A 59 6.64 -9.50 6.14
C TRP A 59 6.72 -9.97 4.69
N PRO A 60 7.26 -11.16 4.40
CA PRO A 60 7.32 -11.63 3.02
C PRO A 60 5.92 -11.81 2.42
N LEU A 61 5.78 -11.48 1.13
CA LEU A 61 4.56 -11.70 0.37
C LEU A 61 4.26 -13.20 0.25
N ASP A 62 3.07 -13.60 0.68
CA ASP A 62 2.60 -14.99 0.63
C ASP A 62 1.51 -15.16 -0.43
N LEU A 63 1.82 -15.91 -1.48
CA LEU A 63 0.92 -16.17 -2.60
C LEU A 63 -0.35 -16.93 -2.20
N THR A 64 -0.32 -17.69 -1.10
CA THR A 64 -1.53 -18.35 -0.56
C THR A 64 -2.54 -17.31 -0.13
N ARG A 65 -2.09 -16.26 0.57
CA ARG A 65 -2.95 -15.15 1.03
C ARG A 65 -3.53 -14.37 -0.14
N LEU A 66 -2.71 -14.08 -1.13
CA LEU A 66 -3.15 -13.39 -2.35
C LEU A 66 -4.24 -14.18 -3.09
N ARG A 67 -4.16 -15.52 -3.09
CA ARG A 67 -5.16 -16.41 -3.70
C ARG A 67 -6.43 -16.58 -2.87
N CYS A 68 -6.39 -16.30 -1.57
CA CYS A 68 -7.54 -16.38 -0.66
C CYS A 68 -8.37 -15.09 -0.63
N LEU A 69 -7.89 -14.00 -1.23
CA LEU A 69 -8.64 -12.76 -1.32
C LEU A 69 -9.85 -12.90 -2.24
N ASP A 70 -10.93 -12.20 -1.88
CA ASP A 70 -12.06 -11.98 -2.79
C ASP A 70 -11.57 -11.26 -4.07
N ALA A 71 -12.23 -11.50 -5.20
CA ALA A 71 -11.71 -11.13 -6.51
C ALA A 71 -11.44 -9.62 -6.69
N ASP A 72 -12.25 -8.77 -6.05
CA ASP A 72 -12.05 -7.31 -6.04
C ASP A 72 -10.82 -6.92 -5.20
N LEU A 73 -10.66 -7.50 -4.02
CA LEU A 73 -9.50 -7.27 -3.15
C LEU A 73 -8.21 -7.80 -3.77
N GLN A 74 -8.27 -8.93 -4.47
CA GLN A 74 -7.13 -9.48 -5.20
C GLN A 74 -6.67 -8.52 -6.31
N ARG A 75 -7.60 -7.92 -7.08
CA ARG A 75 -7.25 -6.92 -8.09
C ARG A 75 -6.64 -5.66 -7.46
N ALA A 76 -7.21 -5.19 -6.35
CA ALA A 76 -6.67 -4.06 -5.61
C ALA A 76 -5.24 -4.35 -5.09
N ALA A 77 -5.01 -5.56 -4.54
CA ALA A 77 -3.70 -6.00 -4.08
C ALA A 77 -2.66 -6.03 -5.20
N LEU A 78 -3.00 -6.59 -6.36
CA LEU A 78 -2.11 -6.62 -7.52
C LEU A 78 -1.79 -5.21 -8.01
N GLY A 79 -2.78 -4.31 -8.07
CA GLY A 79 -2.57 -2.92 -8.47
C GLY A 79 -1.66 -2.15 -7.49
N VAL A 80 -1.78 -2.41 -6.19
CA VAL A 80 -0.90 -1.84 -5.16
C VAL A 80 0.53 -2.37 -5.29
N ILE A 81 0.71 -3.68 -5.48
CA ILE A 81 2.03 -4.29 -5.69
C ILE A 81 2.68 -3.73 -6.96
N GLU A 82 1.92 -3.62 -8.05
CA GLU A 82 2.41 -3.03 -9.30
C GLU A 82 2.84 -1.57 -9.07
N TRP A 83 2.02 -0.76 -8.40
CA TRP A 83 2.31 0.64 -8.12
C TRP A 83 3.57 0.83 -7.28
N ALA A 84 3.79 -0.04 -6.28
CA ALA A 84 4.97 -0.02 -5.42
C ALA A 84 6.29 -0.15 -6.20
N VAL A 85 6.28 -0.72 -7.41
CA VAL A 85 7.48 -0.90 -8.25
C VAL A 85 7.98 0.42 -8.83
N TYR A 86 7.09 1.35 -9.16
CA TYR A 86 7.44 2.54 -9.96
C TYR A 86 7.10 3.87 -9.30
N THR A 87 6.38 3.87 -8.18
CA THR A 87 6.13 5.11 -7.44
C THR A 87 7.42 5.69 -6.86
N SER A 88 7.47 7.01 -6.75
CA SER A 88 8.63 7.73 -6.20
C SER A 88 8.64 7.81 -4.66
N ARG A 89 7.56 7.35 -4.01
CA ARG A 89 7.32 7.47 -2.56
C ARG A 89 6.83 6.14 -2.01
N GLU A 90 7.13 5.88 -0.75
CA GLU A 90 6.56 4.71 -0.07
C GLU A 90 5.03 4.81 -0.04
N LEU A 91 4.33 3.70 -0.34
CA LEU A 91 2.88 3.75 -0.55
C LEU A 91 2.09 4.24 0.68
N HIS A 92 2.58 3.95 1.88
CA HIS A 92 1.95 4.42 3.10
C HIS A 92 1.94 5.95 3.21
N GLU A 93 2.82 6.68 2.52
CA GLU A 93 2.84 8.14 2.56
C GLU A 93 1.75 8.81 1.72
N TYR A 94 0.99 8.04 0.94
CA TYR A 94 -0.23 8.51 0.26
C TYR A 94 -1.47 8.43 1.16
N LEU A 95 -1.34 7.83 2.34
CA LEU A 95 -2.41 7.68 3.32
C LEU A 95 -2.27 8.72 4.44
N PRO A 96 -3.37 9.31 4.91
CA PRO A 96 -3.37 10.03 6.18
C PRO A 96 -2.90 9.11 7.30
N GLU A 97 -1.86 9.53 8.05
CA GLU A 97 -1.28 8.75 9.15
C GLU A 97 -0.81 7.33 8.75
N GLY A 98 -0.39 7.13 7.49
CA GLY A 98 -0.10 5.80 6.96
C GLY A 98 0.92 5.00 7.77
N ASP A 99 1.99 5.62 8.27
CA ASP A 99 2.98 4.94 9.10
C ASP A 99 2.37 4.41 10.42
N ALA A 100 1.48 5.18 11.06
CA ALA A 100 0.77 4.75 12.26
C ALA A 100 -0.22 3.61 11.96
N ILE A 101 -0.87 3.65 10.79
CA ILE A 101 -1.74 2.57 10.31
C ILE A 101 -0.92 1.27 10.14
N MET A 102 0.23 1.33 9.47
CA MET A 102 1.07 0.15 9.24
C MET A 102 1.61 -0.42 10.55
N LYS A 103 2.07 0.44 11.47
CA LYS A 103 2.53 0.01 12.81
C LYS A 103 1.42 -0.66 13.63
N ARG A 104 0.18 -0.18 13.51
CA ARG A 104 -0.97 -0.84 14.14
C ARG A 104 -1.23 -2.22 13.54
N PHE A 105 -1.22 -2.34 12.22
CA PHE A 105 -1.37 -3.64 11.55
C PHE A 105 -0.24 -4.60 11.91
N TRP A 106 1.00 -4.10 12.01
CA TRP A 106 2.15 -4.85 12.47
C TRP A 106 1.94 -5.45 13.86
N ALA A 107 1.44 -4.64 14.81
CA ALA A 107 1.15 -5.10 16.16
C ALA A 107 0.09 -6.22 16.14
N ILE A 108 -1.03 -6.02 15.43
CA ILE A 108 -2.12 -7.01 15.31
C ILE A 108 -1.63 -8.35 14.78
N GLU A 109 -0.72 -8.33 13.80
CA GLU A 109 -0.29 -9.54 13.09
C GLU A 109 0.87 -10.28 13.76
N ARG A 110 1.45 -9.69 14.82
CA ARG A 110 2.49 -10.32 15.65
C ARG A 110 1.95 -11.04 16.88
N GLU A 111 0.72 -10.77 17.26
CA GLU A 111 -0.01 -11.47 18.33
C GLU A 111 -0.53 -12.83 17.85
#